data_AF-A0A957IKW2-F1
#
_entry.id   AF-A0A957IKW2-F1
#
_cell.length_a   1.000
_cell.length_b   1.000
_cell.length_c   1.000
_cell.angle_alpha   90.00
_cell.angle_beta   90.00
_cell.angle_gamma   90.00
#
_symmetry.space_group_name_H-M   'P 1'
#
loop_
_entity.id
_entity.type
_entity.pdbx_description
1 polymer ?
#
loop_
_entity_poly.entity_id
_entity_poly.type
_entity_poly.pdbx_seq_one_letter_code
_entity_poly.pdbx_strand_id
1 'polypeptide(L)'
;FLAAHLDPKRHKLPSFAQAQWLACGLAWKLGLDEMVDHLASHLYAQLPGSAGELAWMLVTLRSVDFPADRGVIVSGSLRLARMQAADGRFPSDEGQDVHTTLEALRVLGKWDADHPNLPDFLNQ
;
A
#
# COMPACT_ATOMS: atom_id res chain seq x y z
N PHE A 1 2.38 -8.68 -20.66
CA PHE A 1 2.19 -9.97 -19.95
C PHE A 1 1.24 -9.82 -18.77
N LEU A 2 1.54 -8.99 -17.75
CA LEU A 2 0.65 -8.78 -16.59
C LEU A 2 -0.72 -8.17 -16.93
N ALA A 3 -0.78 -7.18 -17.82
CA ALA A 3 -2.04 -6.57 -18.26
C ALA A 3 -3.04 -7.56 -18.90
N ALA A 4 -2.54 -8.62 -19.55
CA ALA A 4 -3.37 -9.68 -20.14
C ALA A 4 -4.03 -10.61 -19.09
N HIS A 5 -3.62 -10.50 -17.82
CA HIS A 5 -4.19 -11.25 -16.69
C HIS A 5 -5.14 -10.39 -15.84
N LEU A 6 -5.56 -9.22 -16.35
CA LEU A 6 -6.56 -8.36 -15.69
C LEU A 6 -8.00 -8.75 -16.04
N ASP A 7 -8.21 -9.76 -16.89
CA ASP A 7 -9.53 -10.22 -17.32
C ASP A 7 -10.26 -10.97 -16.18
N PRO A 8 -11.38 -10.43 -15.65
CA PRO A 8 -12.15 -11.07 -14.58
C PRO A 8 -12.79 -12.41 -14.98
N LYS A 9 -12.83 -12.76 -16.27
CA LYS A 9 -13.45 -13.99 -16.79
C LYS A 9 -12.47 -15.06 -17.22
N ARG A 10 -11.20 -14.75 -17.53
CA ARG A 10 -10.31 -15.78 -18.12
C ARG A 10 -8.93 -15.96 -17.51
N HIS A 11 -8.32 -14.99 -16.84
CA HIS A 11 -6.98 -15.20 -16.31
C HIS A 11 -6.81 -14.45 -15.01
N LYS A 12 -6.94 -15.17 -13.89
CA LYS A 12 -6.67 -14.67 -12.55
C LYS A 12 -5.28 -14.01 -12.57
N LEU A 13 -5.21 -12.75 -12.14
CA LEU A 13 -3.97 -12.19 -11.58
C LEU A 13 -3.32 -13.24 -10.67
N PRO A 14 -1.99 -13.24 -10.50
CA PRO A 14 -1.38 -14.06 -9.46
C PRO A 14 -2.21 -13.90 -8.18
N SER A 15 -2.70 -15.02 -7.64
CA SER A 15 -3.55 -15.03 -6.44
C SER A 15 -2.82 -14.48 -5.21
N PHE A 16 -1.53 -14.18 -5.36
CA PHE A 16 -0.69 -13.54 -4.37
C PHE A 16 -0.76 -12.01 -4.54
N ALA A 17 -1.47 -11.33 -3.65
CA ALA A 17 -1.76 -9.90 -3.72
C ALA A 17 -0.46 -9.05 -3.80
N GLN A 18 0.59 -9.49 -3.12
CA GLN A 18 1.91 -8.86 -3.11
C GLN A 18 2.50 -8.69 -4.51
N ALA A 19 2.32 -9.69 -5.39
CA ALA A 19 2.81 -9.64 -6.77
C ALA A 19 2.09 -8.54 -7.59
N GLN A 20 0.85 -8.24 -7.24
CA GLN A 20 0.05 -7.21 -7.92
C GLN A 20 0.52 -5.80 -7.54
N TRP A 21 0.94 -5.60 -6.29
CA TRP A 21 1.50 -4.32 -5.82
C TRP A 21 2.87 -4.06 -6.45
N LEU A 22 3.72 -5.08 -6.52
CA LEU A 22 4.99 -5.02 -7.24
C LEU A 22 4.80 -4.73 -8.72
N ALA A 23 3.82 -5.38 -9.37
CA ALA A 23 3.47 -5.11 -10.76
C ALA A 23 3.02 -3.66 -10.97
N CYS A 24 2.24 -3.09 -10.05
CA CYS A 24 1.80 -1.71 -10.11
C CYS A 24 2.98 -0.73 -9.97
N GLY A 25 3.86 -0.97 -8.99
CA GLY A 25 5.07 -0.16 -8.82
C GLY A 25 6.04 -0.24 -10.00
N LEU A 26 6.20 -1.42 -10.60
CA LEU A 26 7.00 -1.60 -11.81
C LEU A 26 6.38 -0.88 -13.01
N ALA A 27 5.07 -1.00 -13.22
CA ALA A 27 4.37 -0.31 -14.30
C ALA A 27 4.54 1.21 -14.21
N TRP A 28 4.50 1.75 -13.00
CA TRP A 28 4.79 3.16 -12.73
C TRP A 28 6.21 3.56 -13.15
N LYS A 29 7.24 2.80 -12.72
CA LYS A 29 8.63 3.09 -13.12
C LYS A 29 8.87 3.02 -14.63
N LEU A 30 8.08 2.22 -15.34
CA LEU A 30 8.19 2.05 -16.79
C LEU A 30 7.33 3.05 -17.58
N GLY A 31 6.56 3.93 -16.93
CA GLY A 31 5.68 4.89 -17.60
C GLY A 31 4.48 4.23 -18.31
N LEU A 32 3.98 3.11 -17.80
CA LEU A 32 2.86 2.36 -18.38
C LEU A 32 1.52 2.81 -17.76
N ASP A 33 1.11 4.05 -18.05
CA ASP A 33 0.01 4.73 -17.35
C ASP A 33 -1.31 3.96 -17.36
N GLU A 34 -1.74 3.40 -18.49
CA GLU A 34 -2.98 2.62 -18.59
C GLU A 34 -2.95 1.37 -17.69
N MET A 35 -1.79 0.71 -17.57
CA MET A 35 -1.63 -0.44 -16.69
C MET A 35 -1.63 -0.02 -15.22
N VAL A 36 -1.04 1.14 -14.91
CA VAL A 36 -1.08 1.72 -13.56
C VAL A 36 -2.50 2.03 -13.15
N ASP A 37 -3.30 2.68 -13.99
CA ASP A 37 -4.68 3.06 -13.65
C ASP A 37 -5.57 1.83 -13.41
N HIS A 38 -5.43 0.79 -14.23
CA HIS A 38 -6.14 -0.48 -14.01
C HIS A 38 -5.71 -1.17 -12.71
N LEU A 39 -4.40 -1.31 -12.47
CA LEU A 39 -3.89 -1.96 -11.26
C LEU A 39 -4.25 -1.15 -10.01
N ALA A 40 -3.99 0.16 -10.00
CA ALA A 40 -4.28 1.01 -8.84
C ALA A 40 -5.77 0.97 -8.47
N SER A 41 -6.68 0.97 -9.46
CA SER A 41 -8.12 0.83 -9.21
C SER A 41 -8.48 -0.54 -8.61
N HIS A 42 -7.88 -1.62 -9.13
CA HIS A 42 -8.08 -2.97 -8.60
C HIS A 42 -7.56 -3.11 -7.16
N LEU A 43 -6.37 -2.57 -6.90
CA LEU A 43 -5.72 -2.60 -5.59
C LEU A 43 -6.48 -1.75 -4.56
N TYR A 44 -6.99 -0.60 -4.97
CA TYR A 44 -7.84 0.24 -4.12
C TYR A 44 -9.09 -0.51 -3.65
N ALA A 45 -9.72 -1.28 -4.54
CA ALA A 45 -10.89 -2.09 -4.19
C ALA A 45 -10.56 -3.27 -3.27
N GLN A 46 -9.29 -3.65 -3.16
CA GLN A 46 -8.82 -4.82 -2.41
C GLN A 46 -7.67 -4.45 -1.46
N LEU A 47 -7.83 -3.33 -0.74
CA LEU A 47 -6.85 -2.92 0.26
C LEU A 47 -6.67 -4.03 1.32
N PRO A 48 -5.42 -4.38 1.67
CA PRO A 48 -5.12 -5.43 2.64
C PRO A 48 -5.85 -5.32 3.97
N GLY A 49 -6.09 -6.48 4.58
CA GLY A 49 -6.80 -6.61 5.84
C GLY A 49 -5.93 -6.30 7.06
N SER A 50 -4.66 -6.71 7.02
CA SER A 50 -3.72 -6.59 8.13
C SER A 50 -2.80 -5.39 7.99
N ALA A 51 -2.24 -4.95 9.12
CA ALA A 51 -1.27 -3.86 9.13
C ALA A 51 0.03 -4.26 8.43
N GLY A 52 0.47 -5.52 8.55
CA GLY A 52 1.68 -6.03 7.89
C GLY A 52 1.60 -5.97 6.37
N GLU A 53 0.54 -6.56 5.80
CA GLU A 53 0.35 -6.54 4.35
C GLU A 53 0.16 -5.11 3.82
N LEU A 54 -0.57 -4.28 4.55
CA LEU A 54 -0.84 -2.91 4.15
C LEU A 54 0.42 -2.03 4.21
N ALA A 55 1.24 -2.17 5.26
CA ALA A 55 2.52 -1.49 5.38
C ALA A 55 3.46 -1.91 4.26
N TRP A 56 3.57 -3.22 3.97
CA TRP A 56 4.42 -3.71 2.89
C TRP A 56 3.97 -3.22 1.51
N MET A 57 2.66 -3.18 1.24
CA MET A 57 2.09 -2.59 0.03
C MET A 57 2.53 -1.13 -0.13
N LEU A 58 2.35 -0.32 0.92
CA LEU A 58 2.66 1.10 0.89
C LEU A 58 4.18 1.33 0.75
N VAL A 59 5.02 0.61 1.49
CA VAL A 59 6.48 0.66 1.33
C VAL A 59 6.87 0.35 -0.12
N THR A 60 6.28 -0.70 -0.71
CA THR A 60 6.57 -1.12 -2.08
C THR A 60 6.27 -0.01 -3.08
N LEU A 61 5.06 0.56 -3.05
CA LEU A 61 4.68 1.62 -3.98
C LEU A 61 5.50 2.91 -3.73
N ARG A 62 5.77 3.23 -2.46
CA ARG A 62 6.55 4.43 -2.11
C ARG A 62 8.01 4.31 -2.49
N SER A 63 8.58 3.11 -2.52
CA SER A 63 9.97 2.86 -2.93
C SER A 63 10.25 3.19 -4.39
N VAL A 64 9.21 3.27 -5.21
CA VAL A 64 9.30 3.61 -6.62
C VAL A 64 8.80 5.02 -6.95
N ASP A 65 8.62 5.86 -5.93
CA ASP A 65 8.09 7.22 -6.07
C ASP A 65 6.67 7.25 -6.64
N PHE A 66 5.85 6.24 -6.31
CA PHE A 66 4.44 6.23 -6.71
C PHE A 66 3.72 7.45 -6.09
N PRO A 67 2.85 8.16 -6.84
CA PRO A 67 2.32 9.45 -6.38
C PRO A 67 1.54 9.32 -5.08
N ALA A 68 1.82 10.22 -4.14
CA ALA A 68 1.26 10.20 -2.80
C ALA A 68 -0.24 10.55 -2.79
N ASP A 69 -0.70 11.34 -3.75
CA ASP A 69 -2.09 11.79 -3.90
C ASP A 69 -3.01 10.74 -4.53
N ARG A 70 -2.47 9.62 -5.03
CA ARG A 70 -3.28 8.53 -5.58
C ARG A 70 -4.10 7.89 -4.46
N GLY A 71 -5.38 7.64 -4.76
CA GLY A 71 -6.34 7.11 -3.78
C GLY A 71 -5.87 5.85 -3.05
N VAL A 72 -5.12 4.96 -3.71
CA VAL A 72 -4.55 3.75 -3.07
C VAL A 72 -3.54 4.06 -1.96
N ILE A 73 -2.73 5.11 -2.14
CA ILE A 73 -1.77 5.55 -1.11
C ILE A 73 -2.51 6.30 0.00
N VAL A 74 -3.44 7.18 -0.36
CA VAL A 74 -4.23 7.96 0.61
C VAL A 74 -5.06 7.05 1.51
N SER A 75 -5.93 6.23 0.92
CA SER A 75 -6.81 5.34 1.69
C SER A 75 -6.04 4.24 2.39
N GLY A 76 -4.94 3.75 1.79
CA GLY A 76 -4.05 2.79 2.44
C GLY A 76 -3.38 3.38 3.68
N SER A 77 -2.82 4.59 3.60
CA SER A 77 -2.15 5.25 4.73
C SER A 77 -3.13 5.58 5.85
N LEU A 78 -4.31 6.11 5.51
CA LEU A 78 -5.38 6.37 6.48
C LEU A 78 -5.86 5.10 7.18
N ARG A 79 -5.99 3.99 6.45
CA ARG A 79 -6.38 2.71 7.03
C ARG A 79 -5.28 2.15 7.93
N LEU A 80 -4.03 2.25 7.51
CA LEU A 80 -2.88 1.79 8.30
C LEU A 80 -2.80 2.57 9.61
N ALA A 81 -2.89 3.90 9.58
CA ALA A 81 -2.88 4.73 10.78
C ALA A 81 -3.93 4.29 11.82
N ARG A 82 -5.14 3.93 11.37
CA ARG A 82 -6.23 3.44 12.24
C ARG A 82 -5.97 2.05 12.84
N MET A 83 -4.96 1.32 12.37
CA MET A 83 -4.57 0.01 12.89
C MET A 83 -3.50 0.10 13.98
N GLN A 84 -3.00 1.29 14.30
CA GLN A 84 -2.05 1.47 15.40
C GLN A 84 -2.70 1.11 16.74
N ALA A 85 -2.02 0.30 17.54
CA ALA A 85 -2.44 -0.01 18.89
C ALA A 85 -2.11 1.17 19.84
N ALA A 86 -2.76 1.21 20.99
CA ALA A 86 -2.58 2.29 21.98
C ALA A 86 -1.17 2.39 22.57
N ASP A 87 -0.36 1.33 22.47
CA ASP A 87 1.07 1.33 22.85
C ASP A 87 1.98 1.77 21.69
N GLY A 88 1.39 2.23 20.58
CA GLY A 88 2.08 2.72 19.39
C GLY A 88 2.51 1.64 18.39
N ARG A 89 2.33 0.34 18.70
CA ARG A 89 2.76 -0.75 17.81
C ARG A 89 1.73 -1.02 16.71
N PHE A 90 2.20 -1.63 15.62
CA PHE A 90 1.33 -2.15 14.57
C PHE A 90 1.32 -3.68 14.62
N PRO A 91 0.15 -4.33 14.79
CA PRO A 91 0.07 -5.78 14.90
C PRO A 91 0.57 -6.50 13.65
N SER A 92 1.39 -7.53 13.86
CA SER A 92 1.82 -8.46 12.80
C SER A 92 0.93 -9.70 12.74
N ASP A 93 0.71 -10.24 11.54
CA ASP A 93 0.01 -11.51 11.34
C ASP A 93 0.81 -12.71 11.87
N GLU A 94 2.14 -12.56 12.00
CA GLU A 94 3.08 -13.61 12.41
C GLU A 94 3.52 -13.48 13.89
N GLY A 95 2.94 -12.53 14.63
CA GLY A 95 3.27 -12.30 16.04
C GLY A 95 4.61 -11.58 16.30
N GLN A 96 5.30 -11.11 15.24
CA GLN A 96 6.51 -10.30 15.32
C GLN A 96 6.21 -8.85 14.91
N ASP A 97 5.75 -8.03 15.84
CA ASP A 97 5.23 -6.68 15.55
C ASP A 97 6.30 -5.66 15.14
N VAL A 98 7.58 -5.92 15.45
CA VAL A 98 8.66 -4.94 15.24
C VAL A 98 8.81 -4.59 13.77
N HIS A 99 8.82 -5.59 12.88
CA HIS A 99 8.99 -5.35 11.44
C HIS A 99 7.83 -4.55 10.87
N THR A 100 6.60 -4.97 11.15
CA THR A 100 5.37 -4.28 10.73
C THR A 100 5.32 -2.85 11.27
N THR A 101 5.70 -2.65 12.53
CA THR A 101 5.78 -1.33 13.16
C THR A 101 6.80 -0.44 12.46
N LEU A 102 8.00 -0.93 12.17
CA LEU A 102 9.03 -0.15 11.47
C LEU A 102 8.61 0.22 10.03
N GLU A 103 7.96 -0.70 9.31
CA GLU A 103 7.42 -0.41 7.97
C GLU A 103 6.29 0.62 8.03
N ALA A 104 5.38 0.49 8.99
CA ALA A 104 4.30 1.44 9.18
C ALA A 104 4.83 2.84 9.51
N LEU A 105 5.80 2.96 10.42
CA LEU A 105 6.42 4.24 10.76
C LEU A 105 7.12 4.88 9.56
N ARG A 106 7.80 4.11 8.71
CA ARG A 106 8.42 4.64 7.47
C ARG A 106 7.39 5.21 6.51
N VAL A 107 6.26 4.52 6.37
CA VAL A 107 5.18 4.95 5.49
C VAL A 107 4.51 6.19 6.04
N LEU A 108 4.08 6.17 7.30
CA LEU A 108 3.33 7.24 7.94
C LEU A 108 4.20 8.50 8.14
N GLY A 109 5.45 8.35 8.57
CA GLY A 109 6.37 9.50 8.66
C GLY A 109 6.61 10.18 7.32
N LYS A 110 6.66 9.42 6.22
CA LYS A 110 6.76 10.00 4.86
C LYS A 110 5.41 10.54 4.38
N TRP A 111 4.28 10.00 4.85
CA TRP A 111 2.94 10.46 4.52
C TRP A 111 2.67 11.84 5.13
N ASP A 112 3.00 12.03 6.40
CA ASP A 112 2.82 13.30 7.10
C ASP A 112 3.67 14.42 6.47
N ALA A 113 4.88 14.08 6.03
CA ALA A 113 5.75 15.01 5.28
C ALA A 113 5.14 15.45 3.94
N ASP A 114 4.43 14.55 3.25
CA ASP A 114 3.74 14.86 1.99
C ASP A 114 2.39 15.59 2.23
N HIS A 115 1.81 15.48 3.43
CA HIS A 115 0.49 16.02 3.78
C HIS A 115 0.47 16.73 5.15
N PRO A 116 1.18 17.86 5.31
CA PRO A 116 1.36 18.53 6.61
C PRO A 116 0.08 19.11 7.24
N ASN A 117 -1.03 19.15 6.48
CA ASN A 117 -2.33 19.68 6.93
C ASN A 117 -3.31 18.57 7.37
N LEU A 118 -2.91 17.30 7.33
CA LEU A 118 -3.71 16.19 7.83
C LEU A 118 -3.44 15.97 9.34
N PRO A 119 -4.41 15.45 10.11
CA PRO A 119 -4.23 15.21 11.54
C PRO A 119 -3.06 14.26 11.78
N ASP A 120 -2.20 14.63 12.73
CA ASP A 120 -1.01 13.86 13.11
C ASP A 120 -1.42 12.49 13.64
N PHE A 121 -1.00 11.43 12.94
CA PHE A 121 -1.41 10.07 13.26
C PHE A 121 -0.49 9.43 14.32
N LEU A 122 0.69 10.03 14.58
CA LEU A 122 1.71 9.46 15.47
C LEU A 122 1.55 9.87 16.95
N ASN A 123 0.53 10.66 17.28
CA ASN A 123 0.31 11.26 18.60
C ASN A 123 -1.05 10.87 19.24
N GLN A 124 -1.70 9.78 18.79
CA GLN A 124 -3.01 9.33 19.30
C GLN A 124 -2.91 8.29 20.41
#